data_AF-A0A1Z4QRM8-F1
#
_entry.id   AF-A0A1Z4QRM8-F1
#
_cell.length_a   1.000
_cell.length_b   1.000
_cell.length_c   1.000
_cell.angle_alpha   90.00
_cell.angle_beta   90.00
_cell.angle_gamma   90.00
#
_symmetry.space_group_name_H-M   'P 1'
#
loop_
_entity.id
_entity.type
_entity.pdbx_description
1 polymer ?
#
loop_
_entity_poly.entity_id
_entity_poly.type
_entity_poly.pdbx_seq_one_letter_code
_entity_poly.pdbx_strand_id
1 'polypeptide(L)'
;MGKGGTQKRAVEELAELPEQNPFRENLLEILADWRKNLELRDNLSSEEQEVIMNLSPAYLQQREEWKQEGQLSMIASLLEGRFGTLDTELSSLVEKIAQIPVSERTQLLLSLGNLSREELLERLR
;
A
#
# COMPACT_ATOMS: atom_id res chain seq x y z
N MET A 1 -10.93 -0.64 -34.08
CA MET A 1 -10.47 -1.15 -32.76
C MET A 1 -10.95 -0.16 -31.71
N GLY A 2 -11.76 -0.61 -30.75
CA GLY A 2 -12.36 0.25 -29.72
C GLY A 2 -11.37 0.66 -28.63
N LYS A 3 -11.73 1.65 -27.81
CA LYS A 3 -10.88 2.16 -26.71
C LYS A 3 -10.55 1.07 -25.67
N GLY A 4 -11.47 0.16 -25.35
CA GLY A 4 -11.26 -0.91 -24.37
C GLY A 4 -10.20 -1.93 -24.80
N GLY A 5 -10.15 -2.29 -26.09
CA GLY A 5 -9.09 -3.17 -26.62
C GLY A 5 -7.69 -2.56 -26.56
N THR A 6 -7.57 -1.23 -26.65
CA THR A 6 -6.28 -0.53 -26.47
C THR A 6 -5.87 -0.51 -25.00
N GLN A 7 -6.81 -0.33 -24.07
CA GLN A 7 -6.53 -0.31 -22.63
C GLN A 7 -6.08 -1.68 -22.11
N LYS A 8 -6.75 -2.77 -22.52
CA LYS A 8 -6.35 -4.13 -22.15
C LYS A 8 -4.91 -4.43 -22.55
N ARG A 9 -4.56 -4.11 -23.80
CA ARG A 9 -3.20 -4.31 -24.31
C ARG A 9 -2.16 -3.49 -23.53
N ALA A 10 -2.48 -2.25 -23.18
CA ALA A 10 -1.57 -1.42 -22.38
C ALA A 10 -1.31 -2.05 -20.99
N VAL A 11 -2.31 -2.63 -20.34
CA VAL A 11 -2.13 -3.33 -19.05
C VAL A 11 -1.30 -4.60 -19.20
N GLU A 12 -1.49 -5.35 -20.28
CA GLU A 12 -0.67 -6.54 -20.62
C GLU A 12 0.79 -6.13 -20.88
N GLU A 13 1.03 -5.07 -21.66
CA GLU A 13 2.38 -4.54 -21.92
C GLU A 13 3.07 -4.07 -20.63
N LEU A 14 2.33 -3.44 -19.71
CA LEU A 14 2.85 -3.08 -18.38
C LEU A 14 3.23 -4.30 -17.54
N ALA A 15 2.51 -5.43 -17.70
CA ALA A 15 2.83 -6.69 -17.01
C ALA A 15 4.18 -7.27 -17.44
N GLU A 16 4.52 -7.08 -18.71
CA GLU A 16 5.73 -7.62 -19.34
C GLU A 16 6.95 -6.69 -19.18
N LEU A 17 6.78 -5.50 -18.61
CA LEU A 17 7.89 -4.59 -18.38
C LEU A 17 8.95 -5.22 -17.46
N PRO A 18 10.24 -5.06 -17.77
CA PRO A 18 11.32 -5.46 -16.86
C PRO A 18 11.21 -4.77 -15.50
N GLU A 19 11.59 -5.45 -14.42
CA GLU A 19 11.60 -4.86 -13.07
C GLU A 19 12.53 -3.65 -12.97
N GLN A 20 13.62 -3.66 -13.73
CA GLN A 20 14.61 -2.57 -13.73
C GLN A 20 14.22 -1.40 -14.65
N ASN A 21 13.01 -1.42 -15.23
CA ASN A 21 12.57 -0.33 -16.11
C ASN A 21 12.36 0.95 -15.27
N PRO A 22 13.05 2.07 -15.60
CA PRO A 22 12.99 3.29 -14.78
C PRO A 22 11.62 3.96 -14.74
N PHE A 23 10.70 3.61 -15.66
CA PHE A 23 9.35 4.15 -15.72
C PHE A 23 8.31 3.25 -15.07
N ARG A 24 8.69 2.07 -14.60
CA ARG A 24 7.75 1.04 -14.09
C ARG A 24 6.87 1.58 -12.97
N GLU A 25 7.46 2.21 -11.97
CA GLU A 25 6.75 2.77 -10.82
C GLU A 25 5.70 3.81 -11.24
N ASN A 26 6.13 4.82 -12.00
CA ASN A 26 5.25 5.88 -12.52
C ASN A 26 4.11 5.32 -13.40
N LEU A 27 4.39 4.29 -14.20
CA LEU A 27 3.36 3.65 -15.03
C LEU A 27 2.34 2.85 -14.21
N LEU A 28 2.80 2.20 -13.14
CA LEU A 28 1.91 1.51 -12.19
C LEU A 28 1.05 2.50 -11.40
N GLU A 29 1.58 3.68 -11.07
CA GLU A 29 0.84 4.75 -10.40
C GLU A 29 -0.28 5.30 -11.30
N ILE A 30 0.04 5.59 -12.58
CA ILE A 30 -0.96 6.00 -13.58
C ILE A 30 -2.05 4.93 -13.74
N LEU A 31 -1.67 3.65 -13.74
CA LEU A 31 -2.61 2.53 -13.81
C LEU A 31 -3.53 2.47 -12.56
N ALA A 32 -2.97 2.73 -11.38
CA ALA A 32 -3.73 2.80 -10.12
C ALA A 32 -4.77 3.94 -10.16
N ASP A 33 -4.37 5.13 -10.59
CA ASP A 33 -5.25 6.29 -10.72
C ASP A 33 -6.36 6.05 -11.75
N TRP A 34 -6.00 5.47 -12.90
CA TRP A 34 -6.97 5.10 -13.92
C TRP A 34 -8.01 4.11 -13.37
N ARG A 35 -7.56 3.04 -12.69
CA ARG A 35 -8.46 2.07 -12.04
C ARG A 35 -9.39 2.74 -11.04
N LYS A 36 -8.87 3.60 -10.16
CA LYS A 36 -9.68 4.33 -9.17
C LYS A 36 -10.75 5.19 -9.84
N ASN A 37 -10.39 5.89 -10.92
CA ASN A 37 -11.34 6.67 -11.70
C ASN A 37 -12.41 5.80 -12.38
N LEU A 38 -12.06 4.57 -12.80
CA LEU A 38 -13.02 3.60 -13.31
C LEU A 38 -13.96 3.10 -12.22
N GLU A 39 -13.47 2.78 -11.03
CA GLU A 39 -14.29 2.31 -9.90
C GLU A 39 -15.32 3.34 -9.44
N LEU A 40 -15.08 4.64 -9.69
CA LEU A 40 -16.02 5.73 -9.40
C LEU A 40 -17.13 5.90 -10.45
N ARG A 41 -17.10 5.15 -11.56
CA ARG A 41 -18.09 5.24 -12.64
C ARG A 41 -19.16 4.16 -12.51
N ASP A 42 -20.42 4.57 -12.61
CA ASP A 42 -21.57 3.65 -12.57
C ASP A 42 -21.82 2.88 -13.89
N ASN A 43 -21.14 3.26 -14.98
CA ASN A 43 -21.42 2.77 -16.34
C ASN A 43 -20.21 2.12 -17.03
N LEU A 44 -19.47 1.30 -16.28
CA LEU A 44 -18.32 0.57 -16.84
C LEU A 44 -18.75 -0.36 -17.97
N SER A 45 -18.02 -0.34 -19.07
CA SER A 45 -18.16 -1.34 -20.13
C SER A 45 -17.65 -2.70 -19.64
N SER A 46 -18.13 -3.78 -20.26
CA SER A 46 -17.65 -5.15 -19.94
C SER A 46 -16.15 -5.31 -20.16
N GLU A 47 -15.58 -4.58 -21.14
CA GLU A 47 -14.14 -4.55 -21.41
C GLU A 47 -13.36 -3.86 -20.29
N GLU A 48 -13.83 -2.71 -19.79
CA GLU A 48 -13.21 -2.02 -18.65
C GLU A 48 -13.29 -2.87 -17.37
N GLN A 49 -14.41 -3.56 -17.14
CA GLN A 49 -14.54 -4.51 -16.04
C GLN A 49 -13.55 -5.68 -16.16
N GLU A 50 -13.38 -6.23 -17.36
CA GLU A 50 -12.42 -7.30 -17.61
C GLU A 50 -10.98 -6.84 -17.33
N VAL A 51 -10.61 -5.62 -17.72
CA VAL A 51 -9.29 -5.06 -17.44
C VAL A 51 -9.07 -4.84 -15.93
N ILE A 52 -10.08 -4.34 -15.20
CA ILE A 52 -10.01 -4.17 -13.75
C ILE A 52 -9.86 -5.52 -13.02
N MET A 53 -10.56 -6.56 -13.48
CA MET A 53 -10.51 -7.91 -12.89
C MET A 53 -9.20 -8.63 -13.22
N ASN A 54 -8.60 -8.34 -14.38
CA ASN A 54 -7.40 -9.03 -14.88
C ASN A 54 -6.16 -8.13 -14.88
N LEU A 55 -5.99 -7.29 -13.86
CA LEU A 55 -4.77 -6.47 -13.74
C LEU A 55 -3.52 -7.34 -13.64
N SER A 56 -2.40 -6.80 -14.13
CA SER A 56 -1.13 -7.51 -14.16
C SER A 56 -0.67 -7.94 -12.76
N PRO A 57 0.00 -9.11 -12.63
CA PRO A 57 0.62 -9.52 -11.37
C PRO A 57 1.60 -8.47 -10.80
N ALA A 58 2.34 -7.78 -11.68
CA ALA A 58 3.25 -6.70 -11.30
C ALA A 58 2.52 -5.55 -10.59
N TYR A 59 1.35 -5.15 -11.08
CA TYR A 59 0.51 -4.15 -10.41
C TYR A 59 -0.01 -4.66 -9.07
N LEU A 60 -0.50 -5.89 -9.01
CA LEU A 60 -1.03 -6.47 -7.77
C LEU A 60 0.04 -6.53 -6.68
N GLN A 61 1.27 -6.90 -7.05
CA GLN A 61 2.42 -6.89 -6.15
C GLN A 61 2.73 -5.47 -5.66
N GLN A 62 2.93 -4.51 -6.57
CA GLN A 62 3.24 -3.13 -6.23
C GLN A 62 2.19 -2.50 -5.31
N ARG A 63 0.91 -2.83 -5.54
CA ARG A 63 -0.19 -2.35 -4.70
C ARG A 63 -0.09 -2.87 -3.27
N GLU A 64 0.30 -4.12 -3.07
CA GLU A 64 0.52 -4.65 -1.71
C GLU A 64 1.76 -4.02 -1.06
N GLU A 65 2.81 -3.72 -1.83
CA GLU A 65 3.99 -2.98 -1.36
C GLU A 65 3.60 -1.57 -0.88
N TRP A 66 2.89 -0.77 -1.69
CA TRP A 66 2.41 0.55 -1.27
C TRP A 66 1.50 0.51 -0.04
N LYS A 67 0.69 -0.54 0.09
CA LYS A 67 -0.16 -0.74 1.26
C LYS A 67 0.68 -1.03 2.50
N GLN A 68 1.74 -1.82 2.38
CA GLN A 68 2.70 -2.05 3.46
C GLN A 68 3.47 -0.77 3.81
N GLU A 69 3.99 -0.03 2.82
CA GLU A 69 4.67 1.24 3.03
C GLU A 69 3.78 2.27 3.74
N GLY A 70 2.54 2.42 3.29
CA GLY A 70 1.57 3.32 3.93
C GLY A 70 1.27 2.92 5.38
N GLN A 71 1.23 1.61 5.66
CA GLN A 71 1.09 1.10 7.02
C GLN A 71 2.30 1.39 7.90
N LEU A 72 3.51 1.16 7.41
CA LEU A 72 4.76 1.46 8.11
C LEU A 72 4.87 2.96 8.40
N SER A 73 4.57 3.79 7.40
CA SER A 73 4.59 5.25 7.51
C SER A 73 3.58 5.77 8.54
N MET A 74 2.36 5.22 8.56
CA MET A 74 1.35 5.55 9.58
C MET A 74 1.84 5.19 10.98
N ILE A 75 2.38 3.99 11.18
CA ILE A 75 2.88 3.55 12.49
C ILE A 75 4.04 4.44 12.94
N ALA A 76 5.02 4.70 12.06
CA ALA A 76 6.15 5.58 12.34
C ALA A 76 5.67 6.97 12.77
N SER A 77 4.74 7.58 12.01
CA SER A 77 4.18 8.89 12.32
C SER A 77 3.46 8.95 13.68
N LEU A 78 2.75 7.88 14.05
CA LEU A 78 2.09 7.79 15.36
C LEU A 78 3.10 7.66 16.51
N LEU A 79 4.14 6.84 16.34
CA LEU A 79 5.21 6.72 17.32
C LEU A 79 5.96 8.04 17.47
N GLU A 80 6.26 8.73 16.37
CA GLU A 80 6.89 10.05 16.39
C GLU A 80 6.03 11.09 17.10
N GLY A 81 4.74 11.14 16.75
CA GLY A 81 3.79 12.04 17.39
C GLY A 81 3.63 11.79 18.89
N ARG A 82 3.82 10.55 19.35
CA ARG A 82 3.66 10.16 20.76
C ARG A 82 4.94 10.34 21.58
N PHE A 83 6.09 9.94 21.05
CA PHE A 83 7.34 9.81 21.80
C PHE A 83 8.43 10.80 21.37
N GLY A 84 8.18 11.62 20.34
CA GLY A 84 9.18 12.48 19.73
C GLY A 84 9.98 11.74 18.67
N THR A 85 11.20 12.20 18.36
CA THR A 85 12.02 11.65 17.27
C THR A 85 12.13 10.11 17.30
N LEU A 86 11.94 9.48 16.14
CA LEU A 86 12.08 8.03 15.99
C LEU A 86 13.55 7.63 15.98
N ASP A 87 14.08 7.28 17.15
CA ASP A 87 15.42 6.71 17.24
C ASP A 87 15.44 5.25 16.74
N THR A 88 16.63 4.64 16.75
CA THR A 88 16.84 3.27 16.28
C THR A 88 15.95 2.25 16.99
N GLU A 89 15.66 2.47 18.27
CA GLU A 89 14.87 1.53 19.08
C GLU A 89 13.40 1.59 18.66
N LEU A 90 12.81 2.79 18.59
CA LEU A 90 11.44 2.97 18.12
C LEU A 90 11.27 2.61 16.63
N SER A 91 12.27 2.89 15.80
CA SER A 91 12.27 2.53 14.38
C SER A 91 12.16 1.02 14.19
N SER A 92 12.87 0.24 15.02
CA SER A 92 12.81 -1.22 14.99
C SER A 92 11.44 -1.80 15.35
N LEU A 93 10.61 -1.03 16.07
CA LEU A 93 9.26 -1.44 16.42
C LEU A 93 8.26 -1.24 15.28
N VAL A 94 8.52 -0.37 14.30
CA VAL A 94 7.58 -0.05 13.22
C VAL A 94 7.19 -1.31 12.45
N GLU A 95 8.19 -2.08 12.01
CA GLU A 95 7.96 -3.35 11.31
C GLU A 95 7.32 -4.41 12.20
N LYS A 96 7.76 -4.52 13.46
CA LYS A 96 7.16 -5.47 14.42
C LYS A 96 5.67 -5.19 14.61
N ILE A 97 5.29 -3.93 14.82
CA ILE A 97 3.89 -3.51 14.96
C ILE A 97 3.12 -3.74 13.65
N ALA A 98 3.73 -3.56 12.48
CA ALA A 98 3.06 -3.85 11.21
C ALA A 98 2.75 -5.35 11.03
N GLN A 99 3.54 -6.24 11.64
CA GLN A 99 3.39 -7.70 11.49
C GLN A 99 2.41 -8.35 12.48
N ILE A 100 2.05 -7.70 13.59
CA ILE A 100 1.05 -8.26 14.52
C ILE A 100 -0.36 -8.23 13.93
N PRO A 101 -1.29 -9.10 14.41
CA PRO A 101 -2.66 -9.14 13.92
C PRO A 101 -3.35 -7.78 13.95
N VAL A 102 -4.16 -7.48 12.93
CA VAL A 102 -4.82 -6.16 12.76
C VAL A 102 -5.57 -5.73 14.03
N SER A 103 -6.28 -6.65 14.68
CA SER A 103 -7.04 -6.38 15.91
C SER A 103 -6.13 -5.98 17.07
N GLU A 104 -5.02 -6.69 17.28
CA GLU A 104 -4.03 -6.41 18.33
C GLU A 104 -3.30 -5.10 18.05
N ARG A 105 -2.87 -4.89 16.80
CA ARG A 105 -2.29 -3.61 16.36
C ARG A 105 -3.23 -2.45 16.63
N THR A 106 -4.51 -2.59 16.28
CA THR A 106 -5.49 -1.50 16.47
C THR A 106 -5.62 -1.15 17.95
N GLN A 107 -5.72 -2.16 18.82
CA GLN A 107 -5.78 -1.93 20.27
C GLN A 107 -4.50 -1.27 20.80
N LEU A 108 -3.33 -1.74 20.36
CA LEU A 108 -2.05 -1.14 20.72
C LEU A 108 -1.99 0.34 20.31
N LEU A 109 -2.29 0.64 19.04
CA LEU A 109 -2.24 2.01 18.49
C LEU A 109 -3.22 2.96 19.20
N LEU A 110 -4.43 2.51 19.53
CA LEU A 110 -5.39 3.29 20.31
C LEU A 110 -4.91 3.56 21.75
N SER A 111 -4.17 2.61 22.33
CA SER A 111 -3.61 2.75 23.67
C SER A 111 -2.33 3.61 23.73
N LEU A 112 -1.71 3.94 22.59
CA LEU A 112 -0.46 4.70 22.55
C LEU A 112 -0.52 6.01 23.32
N GLY A 113 -1.66 6.71 23.29
CA GLY A 113 -1.85 7.98 24.01
C GLY A 113 -1.66 7.87 25.53
N ASN A 114 -1.82 6.67 26.09
CA ASN A 114 -1.68 6.39 27.53
C ASN A 114 -0.43 5.56 27.87
N LEU A 115 0.28 5.05 26.88
CA LEU A 115 1.49 4.25 27.08
C LEU A 115 2.72 5.12 27.24
N SER A 116 3.61 4.75 28.16
CA SER A 116 4.99 5.24 28.17
C SER A 116 5.83 4.53 27.10
N ARG A 117 6.99 5.12 26.79
CA ARG A 117 7.94 4.53 25.84
C ARG A 117 8.44 3.18 26.37
N GLU A 118 8.79 3.13 27.65
CA GLU A 118 9.33 1.95 28.32
C GLU A 118 8.31 0.81 28.33
N GLU A 119 7.03 1.11 28.60
CA GLU A 119 5.94 0.14 28.55
C GLU A 119 5.73 -0.41 27.14
N LEU A 120 5.81 0.43 26.11
CA LEU A 120 5.71 -0.01 24.72
C LEU A 120 6.86 -0.97 24.37
N LEU A 121 8.08 -0.62 24.75
CA LEU A 121 9.28 -1.43 24.50
C LEU A 121 9.21 -2.77 25.21
N GLU A 122 8.74 -2.81 26.46
CA GLU A 122 8.58 -4.04 27.23
C GLU A 122 7.54 -4.97 26.60
N ARG A 123 6.44 -4.42 26.07
CA ARG A 123 5.38 -5.21 25.41
C ARG A 123 5.81 -5.83 24.08
N LEU A 124 6.76 -5.23 23.37
CA LEU A 124 7.18 -5.62 22.02
C LEU A 124 8.62 -6.16 21.97
N ARG A 125 9.20 -6.44 23.14
CA ARG A 125 10.56 -6.95 23.27
C ARG A 125 10.71 -8.34 22.69
#